data_AF-A0A554MM06-F1
#
_entry.id   AF-A0A554MM06-F1
#
_cell.length_a   1.000
_cell.length_b   1.000
_cell.length_c   1.000
_cell.angle_alpha   90.00
_cell.angle_beta   90.00
_cell.angle_gamma   90.00
#
_symmetry.space_group_name_H-M   'P 1'
#
loop_
_entity.id
_entity.type
_entity.pdbx_description
1 polymer ?
#
loop_
_entity_poly.entity_id
_entity_poly.type
_entity_poly.pdbx_seq_one_letter_code
_entity_poly.pdbx_strand_id
1 'polypeptide(L)'
;MTEAYSAHESKPKVASRISRAISGKYSAGLASFLTEVGVASGTGAMFGAGLGFFVGQPALGAVIGGIGGALVGLSAHFLRYRDP
;
A
#
# COMPACT_ATOMS: atom_id res chain seq x y z
N MET A 1 43.37 -28.75 0.83
CA MET A 1 43.26 -27.58 -0.05
C MET A 1 41.80 -27.40 -0.41
N THR A 2 41.19 -26.35 0.14
CA THR A 2 40.01 -25.59 -0.37
C THR A 2 38.79 -26.38 -0.85
N GLU A 3 37.97 -26.81 0.10
CA GLU A 3 36.51 -26.76 -0.07
C GLU A 3 35.99 -25.39 0.42
N ALA A 4 34.85 -24.96 -0.13
CA ALA A 4 34.02 -23.84 0.30
C ALA A 4 34.44 -22.40 -0.07
N TYR A 5 34.23 -21.99 -1.33
CA TYR A 5 33.68 -20.66 -1.64
C TYR A 5 33.30 -20.54 -3.13
N SER A 6 32.11 -20.99 -3.52
CA SER A 6 31.51 -20.53 -4.79
C SER A 6 30.00 -20.63 -4.73
N ALA A 7 29.40 -19.45 -4.55
CA ALA A 7 28.12 -19.07 -5.14
C ALA A 7 26.89 -19.87 -4.73
N HIS A 8 26.59 -19.95 -3.43
CA HIS A 8 25.19 -19.92 -3.02
C HIS A 8 24.72 -18.46 -3.02
N GLU A 9 24.44 -17.98 -4.23
CA GLU A 9 23.70 -16.74 -4.47
C GLU A 9 22.34 -16.87 -3.79
N SER A 10 22.22 -16.24 -2.63
CA SER A 10 21.04 -16.20 -1.79
C SER A 10 19.95 -15.38 -2.49
N LYS A 11 19.27 -15.97 -3.48
CA LYS A 11 18.02 -15.42 -4.00
C LYS A 11 17.06 -15.27 -2.81
N PRO A 12 16.61 -14.06 -2.47
CA PRO A 12 15.80 -13.83 -1.29
C PRO A 12 14.49 -14.61 -1.44
N LYS A 13 14.28 -15.64 -0.62
CA LYS A 13 13.03 -16.42 -0.53
C LYS A 13 11.78 -15.54 -0.27
N VAL A 14 11.97 -14.28 0.13
CA VAL A 14 10.92 -13.27 0.29
C VAL A 14 10.35 -12.83 -1.06
N ALA A 15 11.20 -12.63 -2.08
CA ALA A 15 10.76 -12.21 -3.41
C ALA A 15 9.86 -13.27 -4.07
N SER A 16 10.11 -14.55 -3.79
CA SER A 16 9.29 -15.67 -4.28
C SER A 16 7.87 -15.67 -3.71
N ARG A 17 7.68 -15.29 -2.43
CA ARG A 17 6.34 -15.20 -1.82
C ARG A 17 5.57 -13.98 -2.29
N ILE A 18 6.24 -12.84 -2.44
CA ILE A 18 5.66 -11.62 -3.00
C ILE A 18 5.28 -11.84 -4.47
N SER A 19 6.18 -12.43 -5.26
CA SER A 19 5.93 -12.77 -6.66
C SER A 19 4.80 -13.79 -6.82
N ARG A 20 4.65 -14.75 -5.91
CA ARG A 20 3.55 -15.72 -5.92
C ARG A 20 2.21 -15.14 -5.46
N ALA A 21 2.20 -14.13 -4.59
CA ALA A 21 0.99 -13.37 -4.24
C ALA A 21 0.50 -12.47 -5.39
N ILE A 22 1.43 -11.98 -6.22
CA ILE A 22 1.14 -11.18 -7.42
C ILE A 22 0.77 -12.09 -8.62
N SER A 23 1.17 -13.36 -8.60
CA SER A 23 0.91 -14.35 -9.65
C SER A 23 -0.54 -14.89 -9.60
N GLY A 24 -1.46 -14.09 -10.14
CA GLY A 24 -2.55 -14.57 -11.01
C GLY A 24 -3.82 -15.19 -10.42
N LYS A 25 -3.85 -15.66 -9.15
CA LYS A 25 -5.07 -16.29 -8.58
C LYS A 25 -5.83 -15.48 -7.52
N TYR A 26 -5.24 -14.39 -7.01
CA TYR A 26 -5.85 -13.49 -6.01
C TYR A 26 -5.93 -12.03 -6.50
N SER A 27 -5.75 -11.81 -7.81
CA SER A 27 -5.59 -10.47 -8.39
C SER A 27 -6.84 -9.59 -8.24
N ALA A 28 -8.05 -10.15 -8.30
CA ALA A 28 -9.28 -9.37 -8.23
C ALA A 28 -9.51 -8.75 -6.84
N GLY A 29 -9.33 -9.53 -5.76
CA GLY A 29 -9.45 -9.02 -4.39
C GLY A 29 -8.32 -8.05 -4.04
N LEU A 30 -7.09 -8.35 -4.49
CA LEU A 30 -5.95 -7.46 -4.30
C LEU A 30 -6.11 -6.15 -5.08
N ALA A 31 -6.59 -6.19 -6.33
CA ALA A 31 -6.84 -5.01 -7.14
C ALA A 31 -7.97 -4.16 -6.56
N SER A 32 -9.07 -4.77 -6.10
CA SER A 32 -10.17 -4.04 -5.42
C SER A 32 -9.64 -3.34 -4.17
N PHE A 33 -8.89 -4.06 -3.33
CA PHE A 33 -8.27 -3.50 -2.13
C PHE A 33 -7.35 -2.32 -2.44
N LEU A 34 -6.40 -2.50 -3.37
CA LEU A 34 -5.47 -1.45 -3.77
C LEU A 34 -6.18 -0.25 -4.39
N THR A 35 -7.25 -0.48 -5.14
CA THR A 35 -8.06 0.59 -5.74
C THR A 35 -8.82 1.37 -4.66
N GLU A 36 -9.46 0.69 -3.72
CA GLU A 36 -10.21 1.33 -2.63
C GLU A 36 -9.30 2.17 -1.73
N VAL A 37 -8.19 1.59 -1.27
CA VAL A 37 -7.20 2.30 -0.44
C VAL A 37 -6.51 3.40 -1.25
N GLY A 38 -6.22 3.16 -2.52
CA GLY A 38 -5.63 4.13 -3.44
C GLY A 38 -6.54 5.35 -3.67
N VAL A 39 -7.82 5.14 -3.93
CA VAL A 39 -8.81 6.23 -4.10
C VAL A 39 -8.97 6.98 -2.78
N ALA A 40 -9.12 6.29 -1.65
CA ALA A 40 -9.31 6.93 -0.36
C ALA A 40 -8.08 7.78 0.04
N SER A 41 -6.87 7.25 -0.15
CA SER A 41 -5.62 7.98 0.09
C SER A 41 -5.42 9.15 -0.88
N GLY A 42 -5.70 8.99 -2.16
CA GLY A 42 -5.60 10.07 -3.15
C GLY A 42 -6.58 11.22 -2.86
N THR A 43 -7.81 10.88 -2.50
CA THR A 43 -8.84 11.86 -2.12
C THR A 43 -8.43 12.59 -0.83
N GLY A 44 -7.98 11.83 0.18
CA GLY A 44 -7.47 12.39 1.43
C GLY A 44 -6.28 13.32 1.21
N ALA A 45 -5.35 12.96 0.32
CA ALA A 45 -4.21 13.80 -0.03
C ALA A 45 -4.63 15.10 -0.72
N MET A 46 -5.62 15.08 -1.63
CA MET A 46 -6.15 16.32 -2.24
C MET A 46 -6.77 17.25 -1.20
N PHE A 47 -7.65 16.73 -0.33
CA PHE A 47 -8.26 17.54 0.73
C PHE A 47 -7.21 18.06 1.72
N GLY A 48 -6.27 17.20 2.14
CA GLY A 48 -5.18 17.57 3.02
C GLY A 48 -4.26 18.65 2.41
N ALA A 49 -3.93 18.54 1.12
CA ALA A 49 -3.17 19.56 0.41
C ALA A 49 -3.91 20.90 0.36
N GLY A 50 -5.22 20.86 0.10
CA GLY A 50 -6.08 22.05 0.10
C GLY A 50 -6.09 22.74 1.46
N LEU A 51 -6.25 21.98 2.55
CA LEU A 51 -6.19 22.50 3.92
C LEU A 51 -4.78 23.00 4.29
N GLY A 52 -3.75 22.28 3.90
CA GLY A 52 -2.35 22.67 4.12
C GLY A 52 -1.95 23.94 3.39
N PHE A 53 -2.60 24.28 2.27
CA PHE A 53 -2.39 25.53 1.55
C PHE A 53 -2.71 26.76 2.42
N PHE A 54 -3.75 26.70 3.25
CA PHE A 54 -4.12 27.79 4.17
C PHE A 54 -3.08 28.05 5.26
N VAL A 55 -2.25 27.05 5.57
CA VAL A 55 -1.20 27.13 6.60
C VAL A 55 0.20 27.25 5.96
N GLY A 56 0.27 27.41 4.64
CA GLY A 56 1.53 27.51 3.89
C GLY A 56 2.33 26.20 3.79
N GLN A 57 1.72 25.06 4.15
CA GLN A 57 2.35 23.74 4.16
C GLN A 57 1.52 22.70 3.37
N PRO A 58 1.28 22.92 2.07
CA PRO A 58 0.45 22.02 1.26
C PRO A 58 1.01 20.60 1.16
N ALA A 59 2.34 20.45 1.11
CA ALA A 59 2.98 19.13 1.06
C ALA A 59 2.75 18.32 2.35
N LEU A 60 2.91 18.95 3.51
CA LEU A 60 2.65 18.30 4.80
C LEU A 60 1.17 17.95 4.94
N GLY A 61 0.28 18.86 4.52
CA GLY A 61 -1.16 18.62 4.47
C GLY A 61 -1.52 17.43 3.59
N ALA A 62 -0.92 17.30 2.40
CA ALA A 62 -1.16 16.18 1.50
C ALA A 62 -0.73 14.84 2.11
N VAL A 63 0.41 14.80 2.81
CA VAL A 63 0.91 13.60 3.48
C VAL A 63 -0.04 13.18 4.61
N ILE A 64 -0.43 14.12 5.48
CA ILE A 64 -1.35 13.85 6.60
C ILE A 64 -2.71 13.39 6.05
N GLY A 65 -3.24 14.11 5.06
CA GLY A 65 -4.50 13.77 4.41
C GLY A 65 -4.46 12.42 3.71
N GLY A 66 -3.36 12.10 3.02
CA GLY A 66 -3.17 10.80 2.36
C GLY A 66 -3.13 9.64 3.34
N ILE A 67 -2.41 9.79 4.46
CA ILE A 67 -2.38 8.79 5.54
C ILE A 67 -3.77 8.63 6.17
N GLY A 68 -4.43 9.73 6.50
CA GLY A 68 -5.80 9.71 7.04
C GLY A 68 -6.78 9.03 6.10
N GLY A 69 -6.73 9.36 4.80
CA GLY A 69 -7.53 8.73 3.76
C GLY A 69 -7.26 7.24 3.61
N ALA A 70 -5.99 6.81 3.67
CA ALA A 70 -5.64 5.40 3.64
C ALA A 70 -6.22 4.63 4.84
N LEU A 71 -6.15 5.19 6.05
CA LEU A 71 -6.69 4.57 7.27
C LEU A 71 -8.22 4.45 7.21
N VAL A 72 -8.90 5.47 6.71
CA VAL A 72 -10.36 5.45 6.51
C VAL A 72 -10.74 4.42 5.44
N GLY A 73 -10.03 4.40 4.30
CA GLY A 73 -10.25 3.41 3.24
C GLY A 73 -10.03 1.98 3.72
N LEU A 74 -8.97 1.75 4.51
CA LEU A 74 -8.69 0.46 5.13
C LEU A 74 -9.82 0.03 6.08
N SER A 75 -10.28 0.96 6.93
CA SER A 75 -11.37 0.72 7.88
C SER A 75 -12.69 0.41 7.16
N ALA A 76 -13.00 1.18 6.11
CA ALA A 76 -14.19 0.97 5.28
C ALA A 76 -14.16 -0.38 4.56
N HIS A 77 -13.01 -0.78 4.02
CA HIS A 77 -12.82 -2.09 3.41
C HIS A 77 -13.08 -3.21 4.42
N PHE A 78 -12.45 -3.18 5.60
CA PHE A 78 -12.65 -4.22 6.60
C PHE A 78 -14.08 -4.28 7.15
N LEU A 79 -14.77 -3.14 7.30
CA LEU A 79 -16.17 -3.13 7.72
C LEU A 79 -17.09 -3.74 6.65
N ARG A 80 -16.83 -3.48 5.36
CA ARG A 80 -17.62 -4.03 4.24
C ARG A 80 -17.53 -5.55 4.12
N TYR A 81 -16.40 -6.14 4.51
CA TYR A 81 -16.19 -7.58 4.45
C TYR A 81 -16.46 -8.30 5.79
N ARG A 82 -16.96 -7.59 6.80
CA ARG A 82 -17.24 -8.16 8.14
C ARG A 82 -18.68 -8.64 8.32
N ASP A 83 -19.64 -8.11 7.56
CA ASP A 83 -21.02 -8.62 7.51
C ASP A 83 -21.24 -9.41 6.20
N PRO A 84 -21.39 -10.75 6.24
CA PRO A 84 -21.77 -11.57 5.10
C PRO A 84 -23.27 -11.48 4.77
#